data_AF-A0A8K0CMB1-F1
#
_entry.id   AF-A0A8K0CMB1-F1
#
_cell.length_a   1.000
_cell.length_b   1.000
_cell.length_c   1.000
_cell.angle_alpha   90.00
_cell.angle_beta   90.00
_cell.angle_gamma   90.00
#
_symmetry.space_group_name_H-M   'P 1'
#
loop_
_entity.id
_entity.type
_entity.pdbx_description
1 polymer ?
#
loop_
_entity_poly.entity_id
_entity_poly.type
_entity_poly.pdbx_seq_one_letter_code
_entity_poly.pdbx_strand_id
1 'polypeptide(L)'
;MFPADIHEELKSLHIVLASSSKIRENLLKRLNLNIEAYAPNFEEDLNPDHYSISDFVEETALGKVLDIESYLNERGIRPDMIIGADTMVEHQGQLYGKPKTKEEAISILAKLTSSQLPNIVHTGVVIKYKNQIVKFVESTILYMTKLTRKEILTYVDTEEA
;
A
#
# COMPACT_ATOMS: atom_id res chain seq x y z
N MET A 1 -3.08 -16.98 -16.19
CA MET A 1 -1.85 -17.07 -16.99
C MET A 1 -1.90 -15.88 -17.94
N PHE A 2 -0.98 -14.93 -17.82
CA PHE A 2 -0.87 -13.87 -18.82
C PHE A 2 -0.54 -14.51 -20.18
N PRO A 3 -1.02 -13.95 -21.31
CA PRO A 3 -0.49 -14.33 -22.61
C PRO A 3 1.04 -14.33 -22.53
N ALA A 4 1.70 -15.38 -23.03
CA ALA A 4 3.16 -15.54 -22.93
C ALA A 4 3.90 -14.27 -23.41
N ASP A 5 3.33 -13.61 -24.42
CA ASP A 5 3.83 -12.38 -25.02
C ASP A 5 3.89 -11.21 -24.03
N ILE A 6 2.86 -11.02 -23.18
CA ILE A 6 2.82 -9.90 -22.23
C ILE A 6 3.85 -10.06 -21.11
N HIS A 7 4.11 -11.29 -20.65
CA HIS A 7 5.09 -11.50 -19.58
C HIS A 7 6.51 -11.20 -20.04
N GLU A 8 6.86 -11.61 -21.27
CA GLU A 8 8.16 -11.30 -21.87
C GLU A 8 8.30 -9.79 -22.17
N GLU A 9 7.23 -9.12 -22.63
CA GLU A 9 7.23 -7.67 -22.77
C GLU A 9 7.51 -6.98 -21.42
N LEU A 10 6.83 -7.37 -20.35
CA LEU A 10 7.01 -6.79 -19.02
C LEU A 10 8.43 -7.03 -18.46
N LYS A 11 9.07 -8.16 -18.76
CA LYS A 11 10.45 -8.42 -18.35
C LYS A 11 11.46 -7.45 -18.95
N SER A 12 11.18 -6.96 -20.16
CA SER A 12 12.05 -6.03 -20.86
C SER A 12 12.00 -4.60 -20.31
N LEU A 13 10.98 -4.28 -19.51
CA LEU A 13 10.77 -2.95 -18.95
C LEU A 13 11.60 -2.70 -17.69
N HIS A 14 12.07 -1.46 -17.52
CA HIS A 14 12.54 -0.97 -16.23
C HIS A 14 11.33 -0.58 -15.37
N ILE A 15 11.02 -1.41 -14.38
CA ILE A 15 9.86 -1.23 -13.50
C ILE A 15 10.34 -0.75 -12.13
N VAL A 16 9.72 0.30 -11.62
CA VAL A 16 9.98 0.83 -10.29
C VAL A 16 8.78 0.60 -9.38
N LEU A 17 9.03 0.07 -8.18
CA LEU A 17 8.07 0.03 -7.09
C LEU A 17 8.30 1.24 -6.16
N ALA A 18 7.33 2.15 -6.13
CA ALA A 18 7.27 3.28 -5.20
C ALA A 18 6.71 2.82 -3.84
N SER A 19 7.49 2.02 -3.10
CA SER A 19 7.08 1.49 -1.79
C SER A 19 8.27 1.16 -0.90
N SER A 20 8.15 1.48 0.39
CA SER A 20 9.04 0.97 1.45
C SER A 20 8.64 -0.42 1.97
N SER A 21 7.51 -0.97 1.51
CA SER A 21 7.00 -2.25 2.01
C SER A 21 7.77 -3.45 1.45
N LYS A 22 8.46 -4.17 2.35
CA LYS A 22 9.18 -5.40 1.98
C LYS A 22 8.25 -6.51 1.46
N ILE A 23 7.01 -6.54 1.95
CA ILE A 23 6.00 -7.52 1.51
C ILE A 23 5.64 -7.28 0.04
N ARG A 24 5.38 -6.01 -0.36
CA ARG A 24 5.07 -5.67 -1.75
C ARG A 24 6.25 -5.94 -2.68
N GLU A 25 7.46 -5.61 -2.24
CA GLU A 25 8.68 -5.94 -2.99
C GLU A 25 8.81 -7.45 -3.21
N ASN A 26 8.63 -8.25 -2.15
CA ASN A 26 8.69 -9.71 -2.23
C ASN A 26 7.57 -10.29 -3.11
N LEU A 27 6.35 -9.73 -3.06
CA LEU A 27 5.23 -10.12 -3.90
C LEU A 27 5.57 -9.91 -5.38
N LEU A 28 6.06 -8.74 -5.74
CA LEU A 28 6.38 -8.40 -7.11
C LEU A 28 7.62 -9.14 -7.63
N LYS A 29 8.64 -9.38 -6.79
CA LYS A 29 9.82 -10.19 -7.16
C LYS A 29 9.46 -11.61 -7.60
N ARG A 30 8.38 -12.19 -7.08
CA ARG A 30 7.90 -13.52 -7.51
C ARG A 30 7.43 -13.55 -8.97
N LEU A 31 7.14 -12.39 -9.56
CA LEU A 31 6.74 -12.28 -10.97
C LEU A 31 7.93 -12.42 -11.93
N ASN A 32 9.17 -12.47 -11.42
CA ASN A 32 10.40 -12.55 -12.21
C ASN A 32 10.50 -11.44 -13.26
N LEU A 33 10.22 -10.20 -12.82
CA LEU A 33 10.31 -8.96 -13.61
C LEU A 33 11.50 -8.12 -13.13
N ASN A 34 12.00 -7.22 -13.98
CA ASN A 34 13.08 -6.29 -13.63
C ASN A 34 12.54 -5.13 -12.77
N ILE A 35 12.43 -5.37 -11.47
CA ILE A 35 11.81 -4.45 -10.51
C ILE A 35 12.83 -3.91 -9.51
N GLU A 36 12.91 -2.58 -9.41
CA GLU A 36 13.67 -1.85 -8.40
C GLU A 36 12.70 -1.14 -7.43
N ALA A 37 12.99 -1.18 -6.14
CA ALA A 37 12.13 -0.54 -5.13
C ALA A 37 12.78 0.74 -4.60
N TYR A 38 11.99 1.82 -4.56
CA TYR A 38 12.36 3.10 -3.95
C TYR A 38 11.33 3.45 -2.89
N ALA A 39 11.81 3.84 -1.71
CA ALA A 39 10.95 4.31 -0.64
C ALA A 39 10.52 5.76 -0.92
N PRO A 40 9.22 6.06 -1.10
CA PRO A 40 8.74 7.42 -1.30
C PRO A 40 8.93 8.25 -0.03
N ASN A 41 9.21 9.54 -0.22
CA ASN A 41 9.22 10.57 0.82
C ASN A 41 7.97 11.46 0.73
N PHE A 42 6.84 10.85 0.35
CA PHE A 42 5.55 11.51 0.29
C PHE A 42 4.96 11.61 1.70
N GLU A 43 4.67 12.84 2.15
CA GLU A 43 3.89 13.06 3.37
C GLU A 43 2.43 12.66 3.10
N GLU A 44 1.93 11.67 3.83
CA GLU A 44 0.53 11.22 3.73
C GLU A 44 -0.40 12.19 4.47
N ASP A 45 -0.46 13.45 4.03
CA ASP A 45 -1.14 14.57 4.69
C ASP A 45 -2.48 14.95 4.04
N LEU A 46 -2.98 14.12 3.11
CA LEU A 46 -4.29 14.31 2.50
C LEU A 46 -5.37 14.41 3.57
N ASN A 47 -6.25 15.41 3.46
CA ASN A 47 -7.40 15.53 4.36
C ASN A 47 -8.45 14.46 4.04
N PRO A 48 -8.69 13.45 4.90
CA PRO A 48 -9.63 12.37 4.60
C PRO A 48 -11.07 12.85 4.35
N ASP A 49 -11.47 13.99 4.93
CA ASP A 49 -12.82 14.53 4.80
C ASP A 49 -13.16 15.00 3.37
N HIS A 50 -12.14 15.17 2.52
CA HIS A 50 -12.31 15.62 1.13
C HIS A 50 -12.45 14.47 0.13
N TYR A 51 -12.27 13.22 0.57
CA TYR A 51 -12.19 12.06 -0.30
C TYR A 51 -13.17 10.98 0.12
N SER A 52 -13.67 10.21 -0.85
CA SER A 52 -14.17 8.88 -0.50
C SER A 52 -13.00 8.02 -0.02
N ILE A 53 -13.26 6.94 0.72
CA ILE A 53 -12.21 6.02 1.18
C ILE A 53 -11.40 5.47 0.00
N SER A 54 -12.08 5.12 -1.09
CA SER A 54 -11.45 4.64 -2.31
C SER A 54 -10.55 5.71 -2.94
N ASP A 55 -11.05 6.94 -3.08
CA ASP A 55 -10.24 8.03 -3.64
C ASP A 55 -9.04 8.33 -2.74
N PHE A 56 -9.20 8.28 -1.42
CA PHE A 56 -8.13 8.54 -0.47
C PHE A 56 -6.93 7.60 -0.68
N VAL A 57 -7.17 6.28 -0.76
CA VAL A 57 -6.08 5.31 -0.96
C VAL A 57 -5.50 5.39 -2.37
N GLU A 58 -6.29 5.72 -3.40
CA GLU A 58 -5.77 5.94 -4.75
C GLU A 58 -4.89 7.19 -4.84
N GLU A 59 -5.34 8.31 -4.29
CA GLU A 59 -4.60 9.57 -4.30
C GLU A 59 -3.33 9.49 -3.45
N THR A 60 -3.38 8.77 -2.32
CA THR A 60 -2.18 8.48 -1.53
C THR A 60 -1.17 7.64 -2.32
N ALA A 61 -1.65 6.60 -3.03
CA ALA A 61 -0.79 5.79 -3.90
C ALA A 61 -0.23 6.60 -5.09
N LEU A 62 -1.02 7.52 -5.65
CA LEU A 62 -0.58 8.42 -6.72
C LEU A 62 0.51 9.37 -6.22
N GLY A 63 0.34 9.98 -5.04
CA GLY A 63 1.34 10.83 -4.40
C GLY A 63 2.70 10.13 -4.29
N LYS A 64 2.70 8.86 -3.86
CA LYS A 64 3.91 8.01 -3.80
C LYS A 64 4.55 7.79 -5.17
N VAL A 65 3.75 7.55 -6.21
CA VAL A 65 4.26 7.40 -7.60
C VAL A 65 4.90 8.69 -8.10
N LEU A 66 4.26 9.84 -7.87
CA LEU A 66 4.74 11.14 -8.34
C LEU A 66 6.00 11.60 -7.59
N ASP A 67 6.10 11.31 -6.29
CA ASP A 67 7.30 11.57 -5.49
C ASP A 67 8.51 10.82 -6.07
N ILE A 68 8.37 9.50 -6.30
CA ILE A 68 9.44 8.69 -6.90
C ILE A 68 9.74 9.09 -8.33
N GLU A 69 8.73 9.44 -9.13
CA GLU A 69 8.94 9.97 -10.47
C GLU A 69 9.80 11.25 -10.44
N SER A 70 9.48 12.20 -9.56
CA SER A 70 10.28 13.43 -9.39
C SER A 70 11.71 13.11 -8.97
N TYR A 71 11.87 12.26 -7.95
CA TYR A 71 13.16 11.82 -7.44
C TYR A 71 14.07 11.19 -8.51
N LEU A 72 13.52 10.32 -9.35
CA LEU A 72 14.24 9.68 -10.44
C LEU A 72 14.51 10.68 -11.57
N ASN A 73 13.57 11.59 -11.80
CA ASN A 73 13.70 12.56 -12.88
C ASN A 73 14.90 13.48 -12.70
N GLU A 74 15.13 13.94 -11.47
CA GLU A 74 16.29 14.74 -11.04
C GLU A 74 17.63 14.02 -11.26
N ARG A 75 17.61 12.68 -11.24
CA ARG A 75 18.80 11.82 -11.43
C ARG A 75 19.01 11.41 -12.88
N GLY A 76 18.19 11.93 -13.80
CA GLY A 76 18.23 11.55 -15.21
C GLY A 76 17.75 10.12 -15.48
N ILE A 77 17.10 9.48 -14.52
CA ILE A 77 16.53 8.13 -14.65
C ILE A 77 15.09 8.28 -15.15
N ARG A 78 14.68 7.43 -16.09
CA ARG A 78 13.32 7.40 -16.66
C ARG A 78 12.87 5.95 -16.72
N PRO A 79 12.18 5.42 -15.68
CA PRO A 79 11.65 4.08 -15.73
C PRO A 79 10.52 3.98 -16.75
N ASP A 80 10.33 2.80 -17.33
CA ASP A 80 9.20 2.55 -18.23
C ASP A 80 7.88 2.54 -17.47
N MET A 81 7.91 2.05 -16.23
CA MET A 81 6.76 1.89 -15.37
C MET A 81 7.08 2.22 -13.90
N ILE A 82 6.16 2.90 -13.22
CA ILE A 82 6.19 3.11 -11.78
C ILE A 82 4.90 2.56 -11.18
N ILE A 83 5.02 1.72 -10.16
CA ILE A 83 3.91 1.10 -9.44
C ILE A 83 3.93 1.63 -8.00
N GLY A 84 2.84 2.26 -7.57
CA GLY A 84 2.62 2.67 -6.19
C GLY A 84 1.40 1.97 -5.62
N ALA A 85 1.39 1.79 -4.30
CA ALA A 85 0.22 1.29 -3.61
C ALA A 85 0.14 1.86 -2.19
N ASP A 86 -1.10 2.05 -1.74
CA ASP A 86 -1.44 2.44 -0.38
C ASP A 86 -2.47 1.49 0.20
N THR A 87 -2.40 1.20 1.49
CA THR A 87 -3.32 0.26 2.14
C THR A 87 -3.78 0.82 3.48
N MET A 88 -5.09 0.91 3.65
CA MET A 88 -5.74 1.41 4.88
C MET A 88 -6.80 0.40 5.32
N VAL A 89 -7.02 0.31 6.64
CA VAL A 89 -8.10 -0.50 7.22
C VAL A 89 -9.25 0.42 7.61
N GLU A 90 -10.45 0.17 7.09
CA GLU A 90 -11.68 0.78 7.55
C GLU A 90 -12.30 -0.06 8.67
N HIS A 91 -12.68 0.60 9.77
CA HIS A 91 -13.52 0.04 10.80
C HIS A 91 -14.55 1.07 11.25
N GLN A 92 -15.84 0.74 11.11
CA GLN A 92 -16.97 1.62 11.46
C GLN A 92 -16.87 3.02 10.80
N GLY A 93 -16.48 3.07 9.51
CA GLY A 93 -16.33 4.33 8.77
C GLY A 93 -15.09 5.14 9.12
N GLN A 94 -14.20 4.64 10.00
CA GLN A 94 -12.93 5.28 10.32
C GLN A 94 -11.78 4.53 9.64
N LEU A 95 -10.86 5.27 9.01
CA LEU A 95 -9.64 4.73 8.42
C LEU A 95 -8.49 4.66 9.42
N TYR A 96 -7.72 3.58 9.32
CA TYR A 96 -6.55 3.27 10.12
C TYR A 96 -5.38 2.94 9.18
N GLY A 97 -4.33 3.75 9.24
CA GLY A 97 -3.07 3.49 8.57
C GLY A 97 -2.10 2.69 9.44
N LYS A 98 -0.82 2.71 9.08
CA LYS A 98 0.22 2.08 9.88
C LYS A 98 0.37 2.80 11.24
N PRO A 99 0.39 2.09 12.38
CA PRO A 99 0.64 2.72 13.67
C PRO A 99 2.05 3.33 13.71
N LYS A 100 2.15 4.53 14.30
CA LYS A 100 3.41 5.26 14.50
C LYS A 100 4.06 4.94 15.83
N THR A 101 3.28 4.42 16.80
CA THR A 101 3.78 4.02 18.13
C THR A 101 3.19 2.68 18.59
N LYS A 102 3.83 2.05 19.58
CA LYS A 102 3.31 0.81 20.20
C LYS A 102 1.96 1.04 20.85
N GLU A 103 1.75 2.18 21.51
CA GLU A 103 0.50 2.54 22.15
C GLU A 103 -0.63 2.69 21.11
N GLU A 104 -0.31 3.28 19.96
CA GLU A 104 -1.23 3.37 18.84
C GLU A 104 -1.56 1.99 18.29
N ALA A 105 -0.57 1.12 18.08
CA ALA A 105 -0.78 -0.26 17.62
C ALA A 105 -1.72 -1.03 18.55
N ILE A 106 -1.50 -0.95 19.87
CA ILE A 106 -2.36 -1.57 20.89
C ILE A 106 -3.80 -1.03 20.80
N SER A 107 -3.95 0.28 20.65
CA SER A 107 -5.26 0.95 20.55
C SER A 107 -6.01 0.54 19.28
N ILE A 108 -5.34 0.55 18.13
CA ILE A 108 -5.91 0.14 16.84
C ILE A 108 -6.33 -1.33 16.90
N LEU A 109 -5.43 -2.24 17.30
CA LEU A 109 -5.76 -3.66 17.41
C LEU A 109 -6.91 -3.94 18.38
N ALA A 110 -6.96 -3.24 19.50
CA ALA A 110 -8.08 -3.36 20.43
C ALA A 110 -9.40 -2.97 19.76
N LYS A 111 -9.43 -1.89 18.97
CA LYS A 111 -10.64 -1.49 18.22
C LYS A 111 -11.03 -2.54 17.17
N LEU A 112 -10.11 -2.87 16.27
CA LEU A 112 -10.34 -3.77 15.12
C LEU A 112 -10.80 -5.18 15.54
N THR A 113 -10.41 -5.63 16.74
CA THR A 113 -10.74 -6.97 17.26
C THR A 113 -11.84 -6.97 18.31
N SER A 114 -12.25 -5.81 18.85
CA SER A 114 -13.27 -5.75 19.92
C SER A 114 -14.69 -6.03 19.44
N SER A 115 -14.95 -5.82 18.15
CA SER A 115 -16.27 -5.87 17.55
C SER A 115 -16.46 -7.13 16.71
N GLN A 116 -17.72 -7.59 16.56
CA GLN A 116 -18.08 -8.65 15.60
C GLN A 116 -18.34 -8.12 14.18
N LEU A 117 -18.25 -6.81 13.98
CA LEU A 117 -18.37 -6.17 12.67
C LEU A 117 -17.11 -6.40 11.84
N PRO A 118 -17.25 -6.44 10.51
CA PRO A 118 -16.10 -6.56 9.62
C PRO A 118 -15.20 -5.34 9.67
N ASN A 119 -13.92 -5.58 9.43
CA ASN A 119 -12.96 -4.57 8.97
C ASN A 119 -12.87 -4.67 7.44
N ILE A 120 -12.67 -3.56 6.75
CA ILE A 120 -12.49 -3.55 5.29
C ILE A 120 -11.08 -3.05 4.99
N VAL A 121 -10.27 -3.87 4.33
CA VAL A 121 -8.92 -3.49 3.90
C VAL A 121 -9.01 -2.95 2.50
N HIS A 122 -8.72 -1.66 2.32
CA HIS A 122 -8.68 -1.01 1.02
C HIS A 122 -7.23 -0.88 0.57
N THR A 123 -6.93 -1.31 -0.65
CA THR A 123 -5.62 -1.09 -1.28
C THR A 123 -5.81 -0.32 -2.57
N GLY A 124 -5.39 0.94 -2.57
CA GLY A 124 -5.27 1.75 -3.78
C GLY A 124 -3.98 1.38 -4.51
N VAL A 125 -4.05 1.16 -5.81
CA VAL A 125 -2.91 0.83 -6.66
C VAL A 125 -2.87 1.81 -7.82
N VAL A 126 -1.68 2.35 -8.07
CA VAL A 126 -1.42 3.25 -9.19
C VAL A 126 -0.30 2.67 -10.03
N ILE A 127 -0.56 2.52 -11.32
CA ILE A 127 0.42 2.10 -12.31
C ILE A 127 0.58 3.24 -13.31
N LYS A 128 1.76 3.86 -13.31
CA LYS A 128 2.15 4.83 -14.33
C LYS A 128 3.02 4.13 -15.36
N TYR A 129 2.57 4.10 -16.62
CA TYR A 129 3.33 3.59 -17.75
C TYR A 129 3.47 4.69 -18.80
N LYS A 130 4.69 5.22 -18.96
CA LYS A 130 4.95 6.42 -19.77
C LYS A 130 4.04 7.58 -19.33
N ASN A 131 3.19 8.07 -20.23
CA ASN A 131 2.25 9.18 -19.96
C ASN A 131 0.86 8.70 -19.52
N GLN A 132 0.65 7.40 -19.35
CA GLN A 132 -0.62 6.83 -18.93
C GLN A 132 -0.59 6.49 -17.45
N ILE A 133 -1.67 6.79 -16.75
CA ILE A 133 -1.87 6.45 -15.35
C ILE A 133 -3.14 5.60 -15.26
N VAL A 134 -3.00 4.42 -14.67
CA VAL A 134 -4.11 3.54 -14.31
C VAL A 134 -4.19 3.51 -12.79
N LYS A 135 -5.39 3.75 -12.25
CA LYS A 135 -5.68 3.71 -10.81
C LYS A 135 -6.82 2.72 -10.58
N PHE A 136 -6.74 1.96 -9.49
CA PHE A 136 -7.84 1.12 -9.03
C PHE A 136 -7.71 0.84 -7.53
N VAL A 137 -8.83 0.50 -6.90
CA VAL A 137 -8.89 0.02 -5.51
C VAL A 137 -9.39 -1.41 -5.47
N GLU A 138 -8.67 -2.24 -4.71
CA GLU A 138 -9.17 -3.55 -4.29
C GLU A 138 -9.56 -3.48 -2.80
N SER A 139 -10.75 -3.99 -2.46
CA SER A 139 -11.26 -4.00 -1.09
C SER A 139 -11.53 -5.42 -0.61
N THR A 140 -11.04 -5.77 0.57
CA THR A 140 -11.20 -7.10 1.17
C THR A 140 -11.86 -7.01 2.54
N ILE A 141 -12.93 -7.79 2.75
CA ILE A 141 -13.64 -7.86 4.03
C ILE A 141 -12.96 -8.87 4.95
N LEU A 142 -12.59 -8.45 6.16
CA LEU A 142 -11.93 -9.26 7.18
C LEU A 142 -12.75 -9.30 8.47
N TYR A 143 -13.01 -10.51 8.96
CA TYR A 143 -13.57 -10.73 10.29
C TYR A 143 -12.46 -11.16 11.24
N MET A 144 -12.27 -10.39 12.31
CA MET A 144 -11.27 -10.70 13.31
C MET A 144 -11.90 -11.41 14.51
N THR A 145 -11.20 -12.42 15.02
CA THR A 145 -11.53 -12.97 16.34
C THR A 145 -11.19 -11.95 17.41
N LYS A 146 -11.99 -11.91 18.48
CA LYS A 146 -11.69 -11.07 19.63
C LYS A 146 -10.39 -11.49 20.29
N LEU A 147 -9.42 -10.58 20.32
CA LEU A 147 -8.17 -10.77 21.02
C LEU A 147 -8.27 -10.27 22.46
N THR A 148 -7.63 -10.98 23.37
CA THR A 148 -7.41 -10.53 24.74
C THR A 148 -6.31 -9.46 24.78
N ARG A 149 -6.31 -8.65 25.83
CA ARG A 149 -5.24 -7.65 26.04
C ARG A 149 -3.85 -8.28 26.03
N LYS A 150 -3.69 -9.49 26.58
CA LYS A 150 -2.42 -10.21 26.60
C LYS A 150 -1.95 -10.56 25.19
N GLU A 151 -2.83 -11.09 24.35
CA GLU A 151 -2.52 -11.43 22.96
C GLU A 151 -2.14 -10.21 22.14
N ILE A 152 -2.87 -9.09 22.30
CA ILE A 152 -2.53 -7.83 21.63
C ILE A 152 -1.13 -7.36 22.03
N LEU A 153 -0.82 -7.33 23.33
CA LEU A 153 0.50 -6.91 23.81
C LEU A 153 1.60 -7.83 23.29
N THR A 154 1.40 -9.15 23.38
CA THR A 154 2.36 -10.13 22.86
C THR A 154 2.60 -9.95 21.37
N TYR A 155 1.56 -9.69 20.58
CA TYR A 155 1.71 -9.44 19.14
C TYR A 155 2.47 -8.14 18.86
N VAL A 156 2.13 -7.03 19.52
CA VAL A 156 2.82 -5.74 19.34
C VAL A 156 4.31 -5.83 19.73
N ASP A 157 4.65 -6.66 20.71
CA ASP A 157 6.05 -6.88 21.11
C ASP A 157 6.89 -7.63 20.07
N THR A 158 6.27 -8.30 19.08
CA THR A 158 6.98 -8.92 17.96
C THR A 158 7.47 -7.92 16.90
N GLU A 159 7.05 -6.64 16.99
CA GLU A 159 7.29 -5.60 15.98
C GLU A 159 6.65 -5.90 14.61
N GLU A 160 5.71 -6.85 14.55
CA GLU A 160 4.93 -7.18 13.35
C GLU A 160 3.66 -6.32 13.19
N ALA A 161 3.35 -5.46 14.19
CA ALA A 161 2.14 -4.65 14.27
C ALA A 161 2.25 -3.28 13.58
#